data_AF-A0A7K4IBM8-F1
#
_entry.id   AF-A0A7K4IBM8-F1
#
_cell.length_a   1.000
_cell.length_b   1.000
_cell.length_c   1.000
_cell.angle_alpha   90.00
_cell.angle_beta   90.00
_cell.angle_gamma   90.00
#
_symmetry.space_group_name_H-M   'P 1'
#
loop_
_entity.id
_entity.type
_entity.pdbx_description
1 polymer ?
#
loop_
_entity_poly.entity_id
_entity_poly.type
_entity_poly.pdbx_seq_one_letter_code
_entity_poly.pdbx_strand_id
1 'polypeptide(L)'
;MIFRCRNCGDCTTDVDVVLDGACKCGCTRFQLIPEPTPLVVEELPTKEAIRRDLHLWLDLNIDSLSVEDLTSLRVSFESGKCTQDTLGS
;
A
#
# COMPACT_ATOMS: atom_id res chain seq x y z
N MET A 1 8.44 6.98 -13.77
CA MET A 1 8.63 8.42 -13.49
C MET A 1 8.20 9.21 -14.73
N ILE A 2 7.40 10.27 -14.59
CA ILE A 2 6.83 11.00 -15.75
C ILE A 2 7.35 12.44 -15.73
N PHE A 3 7.86 12.93 -16.87
CA PHE A 3 8.30 14.31 -17.05
C PHE A 3 7.25 15.10 -17.83
N ARG A 4 6.83 16.25 -17.29
CA ARG A 4 5.86 17.14 -17.94
C ARG A 4 6.52 18.43 -18.41
N CYS A 5 6.34 18.77 -19.68
CA CYS A 5 6.79 20.04 -20.23
C CYS A 5 6.07 21.21 -19.56
N ARG A 6 6.82 22.23 -19.12
CA ARG A 6 6.24 23.43 -18.46
C ARG A 6 5.52 24.38 -19.42
N ASN A 7 5.74 24.24 -20.73
CA ASN A 7 5.15 25.13 -21.73
C ASN A 7 3.86 24.55 -22.34
N CYS A 8 3.94 23.37 -22.99
CA CYS A 8 2.77 22.74 -23.62
C CYS A 8 2.01 21.79 -22.70
N GLY A 9 2.60 21.37 -21.58
CA GLY A 9 1.98 20.42 -20.66
C GLY A 9 2.05 18.96 -21.10
N ASP A 10 2.68 18.65 -22.24
CA ASP A 10 2.88 17.28 -22.72
C ASP A 10 3.76 16.48 -21.74
N CYS A 11 3.43 15.21 -21.58
CA CYS A 11 4.16 14.27 -20.74
C CYS A 11 5.04 13.34 -21.57
N THR A 12 6.25 13.05 -21.08
CA THR A 12 7.17 12.06 -21.63
C THR A 12 7.78 11.21 -20.51
N THR A 13 8.06 9.96 -20.79
CA THR A 13 8.86 9.08 -19.92
C THR A 13 10.29 8.90 -20.46
N ASP A 14 10.56 9.43 -21.65
CA ASP A 14 11.86 9.38 -22.30
C ASP A 14 12.78 10.46 -21.71
N VAL A 15 13.89 10.01 -21.11
CA VAL A 15 14.88 10.88 -20.46
C VAL A 15 15.72 11.62 -21.50
N ASP A 16 15.97 11.03 -22.67
CA ASP A 16 16.79 11.66 -23.70
C ASP A 16 16.10 12.92 -24.24
N VAL A 17 14.78 12.86 -24.43
CA VAL A 17 13.95 14.03 -24.80
C VAL A 17 14.06 15.17 -23.78
N VAL A 18 14.20 14.84 -22.50
CA VAL A 18 14.32 15.81 -21.41
C VAL A 18 15.71 16.41 -21.37
N LEU A 19 16.75 15.59 -21.51
CA LEU A 19 18.15 16.01 -21.48
C LEU A 19 18.52 16.84 -22.71
N ASP A 20 18.02 16.47 -23.88
CA ASP A 20 18.22 17.20 -25.13
C ASP A 20 17.32 18.44 -25.25
N GLY A 21 16.38 18.61 -24.31
CA GLY A 21 15.45 19.75 -24.32
C GLY A 21 14.52 19.79 -25.53
N ALA A 22 14.25 18.62 -26.13
CA ALA A 22 13.58 18.47 -27.41
C ALA A 22 12.08 18.21 -27.26
N CYS A 23 11.39 18.98 -26.40
CA CYS A 23 9.93 18.95 -26.43
C CYS A 23 9.45 19.41 -27.82
N LYS A 24 8.35 18.85 -28.33
CA LYS A 24 7.77 19.25 -29.64
C LYS A 24 7.47 20.74 -29.74
N CYS A 25 7.30 21.43 -28.61
CA CYS A 25 7.10 22.88 -28.54
C CYS A 25 8.40 23.71 -28.41
N GLY A 26 9.58 23.09 -28.47
CA GLY A 26 10.88 23.73 -28.29
C GLY A 26 11.25 24.08 -26.84
N CYS A 27 10.48 23.60 -25.86
CA CYS A 27 10.75 23.85 -24.44
C CYS A 27 11.78 22.87 -23.88
N THR A 28 12.77 23.41 -23.17
CA THR A 28 13.82 22.64 -22.48
C THR A 28 13.54 22.42 -20.99
N ARG A 29 12.41 22.92 -20.49
CA ARG A 29 12.07 22.89 -19.05
C ARG A 29 10.98 21.87 -18.77
N PHE A 30 11.35 20.83 -18.03
CA PHE A 30 10.44 19.77 -17.61
C PHE A 30 10.27 19.77 -16.09
N GLN A 31 9.10 19.34 -15.64
CA GLN A 31 8.77 19.06 -14.25
C GLN A 31 8.65 17.55 -14.08
N LEU A 32 9.36 16.99 -13.11
CA LEU A 32 9.15 15.61 -12.71
C LEU A 32 7.83 15.50 -11.94
N ILE A 33 6.92 14.68 -12.44
CA ILE A 33 5.66 14.35 -11.78
C ILE A 33 5.79 12.93 -11.22
N PRO A 34 5.49 12.70 -9.94
CA PRO A 34 5.35 11.37 -9.40
C PRO A 34 4.37 10.59 -10.29
N GLU A 35 4.68 9.33 -10.60
CA GLU A 35 3.65 8.49 -11.17
C GLU A 35 2.46 8.49 -10.21
N PRO A 36 1.21 8.58 -10.74
CA PRO A 36 0.05 8.40 -9.89
C PRO A 36 0.18 7.01 -9.29
N THR A 37 0.53 6.95 -8.00
CA THR A 37 0.38 5.75 -7.20
C THR A 37 -1.07 5.32 -7.36
N PRO A 38 -1.35 4.06 -7.75
CA PRO A 38 -2.73 3.61 -7.84
C PRO A 38 -3.41 3.91 -6.51
N LEU A 39 -4.33 4.88 -6.52
CA LEU A 39 -5.08 5.35 -5.36
C LEU A 39 -6.21 4.39 -5.04
N VAL A 40 -5.93 3.10 -4.99
CA VAL A 40 -6.85 2.12 -4.42
C VAL A 40 -5.99 0.98 -3.89
N VAL A 41 -5.54 1.09 -2.64
CA VAL A 41 -5.38 -0.12 -1.84
C VAL A 41 -6.81 -0.53 -1.56
N GLU A 42 -7.35 -1.48 -2.32
CA GLU A 42 -8.65 -2.05 -1.97
C GLU A 42 -8.55 -2.53 -0.52
N GLU A 43 -9.43 -2.02 0.34
CA GLU A 43 -9.50 -2.51 1.71
C GLU A 43 -9.74 -4.02 1.63
N LEU A 44 -8.78 -4.77 2.17
CA LEU A 44 -8.90 -6.23 2.20
C LEU A 44 -10.22 -6.58 2.90
N PRO A 45 -11.01 -7.53 2.36
CA PRO A 45 -12.12 -8.10 3.09
C PRO A 45 -11.65 -8.49 4.50
N THR A 46 -12.48 -8.28 5.52
CA THR A 46 -12.08 -8.43 6.93
C THR A 46 -11.35 -9.75 7.21
N LYS A 47 -11.79 -10.84 6.57
CA LYS A 47 -11.14 -12.16 6.67
C LYS A 47 -9.70 -12.16 6.14
N GLU A 48 -9.45 -11.52 5.01
CA GLU A 48 -8.10 -11.44 4.41
C GLU A 48 -7.20 -10.49 5.19
N ALA A 49 -7.74 -9.40 5.75
CA ALA A 49 -7.00 -8.54 6.66
C ALA A 49 -6.54 -9.32 7.90
N ILE A 50 -7.46 -10.03 8.57
CA ILE A 50 -7.15 -10.87 9.72
C ILE A 50 -6.13 -11.96 9.37
N ARG A 51 -6.25 -12.60 8.20
CA ARG A 51 -5.31 -13.61 7.74
C ARG A 51 -3.91 -13.03 7.56
N ARG A 52 -3.79 -11.86 6.93
CA ARG A 52 -2.51 -11.16 6.75
C ARG A 52 -1.89 -10.81 8.10
N ASP A 53 -2.69 -10.27 9.02
CA ASP A 53 -2.19 -9.82 10.31
C ASP A 53 -1.73 -11.00 11.18
N LEU A 54 -2.42 -12.15 11.09
CA LEU A 54 -1.98 -13.39 11.73
C LEU A 54 -0.64 -13.89 11.15
N HIS A 55 -0.48 -13.88 9.83
CA HIS A 55 0.78 -14.25 9.20
C HIS A 55 1.92 -13.35 9.66
N LEU A 56 1.70 -12.03 9.66
CA LEU A 56 2.70 -11.07 10.12
C LEU A 56 3.08 -11.32 11.58
N TRP A 57 2.09 -11.57 12.44
CA TRP A 57 2.37 -11.88 13.84
C TRP A 57 3.17 -13.17 13.98
N LEU A 58 2.83 -14.22 13.24
CA LEU A 58 3.59 -15.47 13.26
C LEU A 58 5.03 -15.24 12.80
N ASP A 59 5.25 -14.58 11.67
CA ASP A 59 6.59 -14.32 11.13
C ASP A 59 7.48 -13.55 12.13
N LEU A 60 6.89 -12.62 12.90
CA LEU A 60 7.62 -11.83 13.88
C LEU A 60 7.89 -12.56 15.19
N ASN A 61 7.11 -13.58 15.54
CA ASN A 61 7.14 -14.18 16.88
C ASN A 61 7.49 -15.67 16.90
N ILE A 62 7.39 -16.40 15.78
CA ILE A 62 7.55 -17.85 15.74
C ILE A 62 8.92 -18.32 16.21
N ASP A 63 9.98 -17.57 15.88
CA ASP A 63 11.36 -17.88 16.29
C ASP A 63 11.60 -17.73 17.81
N SER A 64 10.70 -17.01 18.49
CA SER A 64 10.76 -16.79 19.93
C SER A 64 9.93 -17.80 20.75
N LEU A 65 9.12 -18.62 20.08
CA LEU A 65 8.25 -19.59 20.73
C LEU A 65 8.95 -20.94 20.93
N SER A 66 8.72 -21.56 22.09
CA SER A 66 9.17 -22.93 22.33
C SER A 66 8.31 -23.93 21.52
N VAL A 67 8.81 -25.15 21.34
CA VAL A 67 8.07 -26.23 20.65
C VAL A 67 6.75 -26.53 21.38
N GLU A 68 6.74 -26.47 22.71
CA GLU A 68 5.54 -26.67 23.51
C GLU A 68 4.50 -25.56 23.24
N ASP A 69 4.93 -24.31 23.22
CA ASP A 69 4.04 -23.17 22.95
C ASP A 69 3.43 -23.26 21.54
N LEU A 70 4.23 -23.64 20.54
CA LEU A 70 3.77 -23.85 19.16
C LEU A 70 2.70 -24.93 19.06
N THR A 71 2.85 -26.04 19.78
CA THR A 71 1.86 -27.13 19.76
C THR A 71 0.54 -26.77 20.46
N SER A 72 0.56 -25.79 21.35
CA SER A 72 -0.61 -25.31 22.08
C SER A 72 -1.32 -24.13 21.41
N LEU A 73 -0.71 -23.53 20.39
CA LEU A 73 -1.22 -22.33 19.73
C LEU A 73 -2.59 -22.58 19.11
N ARG A 74 -3.59 -21.78 19.51
CA ARG A 74 -4.93 -21.78 18.91
C ARG A 74 -5.35 -20.36 18.57
N VAL A 75 -5.90 -20.20 17.37
CA VAL A 75 -6.47 -18.94 16.89
C VAL A 75 -7.98 -19.09 16.81
N SER A 76 -8.70 -18.30 17.60
CA SER A 76 -10.16 -18.24 17.58
C SER A 76 -10.60 -16.94 16.92
N PHE A 77 -11.43 -17.03 15.88
CA PHE A 77 -12.01 -15.86 15.22
C PHE A 77 -13.38 -15.57 15.82
N GLU A 78 -13.48 -14.53 16.65
CA GLU A 78 -14.76 -14.06 17.16
C GLU A 78 -15.27 -12.90 16.29
N SER A 79 -16.21 -13.19 15.38
CA SER A 79 -16.95 -12.14 14.67
C SER A 79 -18.12 -11.68 15.54
N GLY A 80 -17.83 -10.92 16.60
CA GLY A 80 -18.85 -10.30 17.42
C GLY A 80 -19.50 -9.12 16.70
N LYS A 81 -20.81 -9.17 16.43
CA LYS A 81 -21.59 -7.93 16.39
C LYS A 81 -21.54 -7.39 17.82
N CYS A 82 -20.81 -6.31 18.02
CA CYS A 82 -20.84 -5.58 19.28
C CYS A 82 -22.22 -4.91 19.39
N THR A 83 -23.22 -5.65 19.85
CA THR A 83 -24.46 -5.06 20.35
C THR A 83 -24.08 -4.44 21.68
N GLN A 84 -23.93 -3.12 21.71
CA GLN A 84 -23.83 -2.36 22.94
C GLN A 84 -25.17 -2.50 23.67
N ASP A 85 -25.31 -3.55 24.48
CA ASP A 85 -26.36 -3.58 25.48
C ASP A 85 -26.02 -2.52 26.53
N THR A 86 -26.80 -1.44 26.48
CA THR A 86 -26.85 -0.37 27.47
C THR A 86 -27.04 -0.97 28.86
N LEU A 87 -25.98 -1.01 29.67
CA LEU A 87 -26.09 -1.14 31.12
C LEU A 87 -26.47 0.21 31.70
N GLY A 88 -27.77 0.45 31.75
CA GLY A 88 -28.38 1.29 32.78
C GLY A 88 -28.71 0.42 33.99
N SER A 89 -28.15 0.75 35.16
CA SER A 89 -28.75 0.65 36.50
C SER A 89 -27.82 1.29 37.51
#